data_AF-A0A1C5E1S2-F1
#
_entry.id   AF-A0A1C5E1S2-F1
#
_cell.length_a   1.000
_cell.length_b   1.000
_cell.length_c   1.000
_cell.angle_alpha   90.00
_cell.angle_beta   90.00
_cell.angle_gamma   90.00
#
_symmetry.space_group_name_H-M   'P 1'
#
loop_
_entity.id
_entity.type
_entity.pdbx_description
1 polymer ?
#
loop_
_entity_poly.entity_id
_entity_poly.type
_entity_poly.pdbx_seq_one_letter_code
_entity_poly.pdbx_strand_id
1 'polypeptide(L)'
;FDRAGAVSRRPPLDRATTPQVMTAAGQPPRVITESAAAQWDLELDDLFLTIGHRFGRVELRRRMRDYVRGLLAPVARKNSWQLAEQAGHSTPDGLQHLLAGSKWEPDDIRDDLQEYVAGKLGEADGVLIIDDTGFIKKGTTSAGVQRQYSGTAGRTENCQIGVFAAYATTRGRALVDRELYLPKSWTEDRERCRTARVPDEREFATKGELARHMVLRALASPLPIAWVTADSAYGQDNRFRRLLEQSGAGYVLAVPKSQFSVGCSRIEGLFAQAPAVAWEKISCGDGAKGPRVYHWAAVRLPAVAEFDCQGEVPHRMRWALARRSISKPDEIAYYLAYAPLQVTVQELVRVAGARWAIEECFQAAKNECGLDQYEVRRYVGWYRHITLAMLAHAFLAATAHQPWEKGAEQVRHPGSSGSQWRRFGDSWQLVVPGPRT
;
A
#
# COMPACT_ATOMS: atom_id res chain seq x y z
N PHE A 1 -41.90 46.93 -12.41
CA PHE A 1 -43.30 46.63 -12.72
C PHE A 1 -43.34 45.72 -13.93
N ASP A 2 -43.94 44.55 -13.69
CA ASP A 2 -44.41 43.46 -14.58
C ASP A 2 -43.53 42.86 -15.67
N ARG A 3 -43.21 41.57 -15.45
CA ARG A 3 -43.47 40.51 -16.45
C ARG A 3 -43.62 39.13 -15.79
N ALA A 4 -44.86 38.65 -15.85
CA ALA A 4 -45.34 37.30 -16.16
C ALA A 4 -44.52 36.06 -15.75
N GLY A 5 -45.18 35.18 -15.00
CA GLY A 5 -44.69 33.85 -14.64
C GLY A 5 -44.68 32.84 -15.81
N ALA A 6 -43.75 31.90 -15.71
CA ALA A 6 -43.75 30.66 -16.48
C ALA A 6 -43.41 29.49 -15.54
N VAL A 7 -44.33 28.53 -15.52
CA VAL A 7 -44.32 27.29 -14.74
C VAL A 7 -43.23 26.36 -15.27
N SER A 8 -42.28 25.99 -14.42
CA SER A 8 -41.23 24.99 -14.72
C SER A 8 -41.79 23.57 -14.61
N ARG A 9 -41.89 22.87 -15.74
CA ARG A 9 -42.18 21.43 -15.79
C ARG A 9 -40.86 20.66 -15.59
N ARG A 10 -40.77 19.86 -14.52
CA ARG A 10 -39.67 18.89 -14.28
C ARG A 10 -39.76 17.74 -15.28
N PRO A 11 -38.64 17.28 -15.89
CA PRO A 11 -38.61 16.00 -16.59
C PRO A 11 -38.54 14.83 -15.59
N PRO A 12 -38.96 13.62 -15.97
CA PRO A 12 -39.01 12.46 -15.06
C PRO A 12 -37.61 11.93 -14.73
N LEU A 13 -37.45 11.39 -13.52
CA LEU A 13 -36.27 10.63 -13.11
C LEU A 13 -36.21 9.32 -13.91
N ASP A 14 -35.17 9.17 -14.74
CA ASP A 14 -34.78 7.87 -15.25
C ASP A 14 -34.09 7.06 -14.14
N ARG A 15 -34.64 5.88 -13.87
CA ARG A 15 -34.08 4.86 -12.98
C ARG A 15 -33.15 3.95 -13.78
N ALA A 16 -32.14 3.45 -13.08
CA ALA A 16 -31.19 2.39 -13.45
C ALA A 16 -29.94 2.86 -14.22
N THR A 17 -28.98 3.42 -13.48
CA THR A 17 -27.56 3.39 -13.87
C THR A 17 -26.87 2.37 -12.97
N THR A 18 -26.54 1.21 -13.52
CA THR A 18 -25.71 0.19 -12.87
C THR A 18 -24.33 0.80 -12.52
N PRO A 19 -23.79 0.61 -11.32
CA PRO A 19 -22.48 1.16 -10.97
C PRO A 19 -21.37 0.48 -11.78
N GLN A 20 -20.70 1.24 -12.65
CA GLN A 20 -19.44 0.84 -13.27
C GLN A 20 -18.30 1.22 -12.32
N VAL A 21 -17.61 0.23 -11.76
CA VAL A 21 -16.31 0.44 -11.10
C VAL A 21 -15.22 0.27 -12.16
N MET A 22 -14.40 1.31 -12.36
CA MET A 22 -13.23 1.24 -13.23
C MET A 22 -12.18 0.30 -12.59
N THR A 23 -11.79 -0.74 -13.32
CA THR A 23 -10.66 -1.59 -12.97
C THR A 23 -9.34 -0.99 -13.45
N ALA A 24 -8.24 -1.39 -12.81
CA ALA A 24 -6.86 -1.05 -13.16
C ALA A 24 -6.61 -1.06 -14.69
N ALA A 25 -5.85 -0.07 -15.16
CA ALA A 25 -5.59 0.19 -16.58
C ALA A 25 -5.17 -1.08 -17.34
N GLY A 26 -5.99 -1.48 -18.34
CA GLY A 26 -5.68 -2.55 -19.30
C GLY A 26 -6.62 -3.76 -19.30
N GLN A 27 -7.64 -3.82 -18.45
CA GLN A 27 -8.69 -4.86 -18.51
C GLN A 27 -9.98 -4.34 -19.16
N PRO A 28 -10.69 -5.16 -19.97
CA PRO A 28 -12.01 -4.79 -20.51
C PRO A 28 -13.01 -4.55 -19.36
N PRO A 29 -13.99 -3.64 -19.52
CA PRO A 29 -14.94 -3.31 -18.47
C PRO A 29 -15.67 -4.57 -18.01
N ARG A 30 -15.49 -4.93 -16.74
CA ARG A 30 -16.21 -6.05 -16.12
C ARG A 30 -17.65 -5.61 -15.88
N VAL A 31 -18.61 -6.30 -16.49
CA VAL A 31 -20.01 -6.20 -16.09
C VAL A 31 -20.11 -6.82 -14.70
N ILE A 32 -20.30 -5.99 -13.68
CA ILE A 32 -20.60 -6.46 -12.32
C ILE A 32 -22.04 -6.99 -12.38
N THR A 33 -22.23 -8.29 -12.11
CA THR A 33 -23.57 -8.86 -11.99
C THR A 33 -24.29 -8.23 -10.81
N GLU A 34 -25.63 -8.16 -10.84
CA GLU A 34 -26.41 -7.68 -9.69
C GLU A 34 -26.07 -8.44 -8.39
N SER A 35 -25.73 -9.74 -8.51
CA SER A 35 -25.24 -10.55 -7.39
C SER A 35 -23.88 -10.09 -6.85
N ALA A 36 -22.94 -9.71 -7.71
CA ALA A 36 -21.63 -9.22 -7.30
C ALA A 36 -21.72 -7.82 -6.66
N ALA A 37 -22.63 -6.98 -7.15
CA ALA A 37 -22.91 -5.69 -6.53
C ALA A 37 -23.53 -5.87 -5.12
N ALA A 38 -24.50 -6.77 -4.97
CA ALA A 38 -25.11 -7.07 -3.68
C ALA A 38 -24.10 -7.64 -2.66
N GLN A 39 -23.19 -8.53 -3.11
CA GLN A 39 -22.13 -9.05 -2.26
C GLN A 39 -21.15 -7.96 -1.82
N TRP A 40 -20.80 -7.04 -2.71
CA TRP A 40 -19.93 -5.91 -2.40
C TRP A 40 -20.56 -4.98 -1.34
N ASP A 41 -21.85 -4.71 -1.46
CA ASP A 41 -22.60 -3.92 -0.46
C ASP A 41 -22.66 -4.62 0.91
N LEU A 42 -22.90 -5.94 0.93
CA LEU A 42 -22.90 -6.73 2.17
C LEU A 42 -21.53 -6.70 2.86
N GLU A 43 -20.44 -6.91 2.13
CA GLU A 43 -19.10 -6.86 2.71
C GLU A 43 -18.73 -5.47 3.22
N LEU A 44 -19.17 -4.42 2.52
CA LEU A 44 -18.95 -3.05 2.97
C LEU A 44 -19.76 -2.74 4.24
N ASP A 45 -20.98 -3.25 4.32
CA ASP A 45 -21.82 -3.10 5.51
C ASP A 45 -21.25 -3.89 6.70
N ASP A 46 -20.68 -5.08 6.48
CA ASP A 46 -19.93 -5.84 7.50
C ASP A 46 -18.74 -5.04 8.02
N LEU A 47 -17.95 -4.43 7.12
CA LEU A 47 -16.85 -3.55 7.51
C LEU A 47 -17.36 -2.39 8.39
N PHE A 48 -18.49 -1.77 8.03
CA PHE A 48 -19.10 -0.71 8.81
C PHE A 48 -19.68 -1.17 10.15
N LEU A 49 -20.06 -2.43 10.29
CA LEU A 49 -20.45 -3.00 11.57
C LEU A 49 -19.24 -3.17 12.46
N THR A 50 -18.13 -3.69 11.92
CA THR A 50 -16.87 -3.86 12.65
C THR A 50 -16.38 -2.54 13.23
N ILE A 51 -16.28 -1.47 12.43
CA ILE A 51 -15.76 -0.18 12.92
C ILE A 51 -16.81 0.75 13.54
N GLY A 52 -18.10 0.42 13.39
CA GLY A 52 -19.19 1.32 13.75
C GLY A 52 -19.20 1.70 15.23
N HIS A 53 -18.77 0.78 16.10
CA HIS A 53 -18.72 0.98 17.55
C HIS A 53 -17.77 2.11 18.00
N ARG A 54 -16.79 2.48 17.17
CA ARG A 54 -15.87 3.61 17.43
C ARG A 54 -16.54 4.99 17.35
N PHE A 55 -17.77 5.04 16.82
CA PHE A 55 -18.53 6.27 16.65
C PHE A 55 -19.75 6.27 17.58
N GLY A 56 -19.62 6.93 18.74
CA GLY A 56 -20.64 6.88 19.79
C GLY A 56 -22.03 7.43 19.39
N ARG A 57 -22.10 8.35 18.43
CA ARG A 57 -23.36 8.95 17.95
C ARG A 57 -23.83 8.31 16.64
N VAL A 58 -25.13 8.06 16.52
CA VAL A 58 -25.71 7.41 15.32
C VAL A 58 -25.54 8.29 14.07
N GLU A 59 -25.63 9.60 14.22
CA GLU A 59 -25.40 10.56 13.14
C GLU A 59 -23.97 10.45 12.64
N LEU A 60 -23.00 10.31 13.56
CA LEU A 60 -21.60 10.22 13.21
C LEU A 60 -21.25 8.91 12.51
N ARG A 61 -21.90 7.81 12.92
CA ARG A 61 -21.85 6.52 12.20
C ARG A 61 -22.35 6.67 10.77
N ARG A 62 -23.51 7.31 10.57
CA ARG A 62 -24.06 7.58 9.23
C ARG A 62 -23.09 8.44 8.40
N ARG A 63 -22.55 9.52 8.97
CA ARG A 63 -21.55 10.36 8.30
C ARG A 63 -20.29 9.59 7.91
N MET A 64 -19.79 8.70 8.77
CA MET A 64 -18.65 7.85 8.44
C MET A 64 -18.96 6.93 7.25
N ARG A 65 -20.13 6.26 7.26
CA ARG A 65 -20.56 5.39 6.16
C ARG A 65 -20.65 6.15 4.84
N ASP A 66 -21.30 7.31 4.86
CA ASP A 66 -21.42 8.19 3.69
C ASP A 66 -20.04 8.63 3.19
N TYR A 67 -19.12 8.96 4.11
CA TYR A 67 -17.78 9.37 3.77
C TYR A 67 -17.01 8.26 3.05
N VAL A 68 -16.96 7.06 3.63
CA VAL A 68 -16.26 5.90 3.04
C VAL A 68 -16.90 5.47 1.72
N ARG A 69 -18.23 5.41 1.63
CA ARG A 69 -18.94 5.14 0.35
C ARG A 69 -18.58 6.19 -0.70
N GLY A 70 -18.51 7.47 -0.32
CA GLY A 70 -18.06 8.54 -1.20
C GLY A 70 -16.60 8.39 -1.65
N LEU A 71 -15.70 7.95 -0.75
CA LEU A 71 -14.32 7.64 -1.10
C LEU A 71 -14.20 6.49 -2.11
N LEU A 72 -15.16 5.56 -2.14
CA LEU A 72 -15.22 4.45 -3.10
C LEU A 72 -15.99 4.78 -4.39
N ALA A 73 -16.82 5.84 -4.38
CA ALA A 73 -17.66 6.22 -5.52
C ALA A 73 -16.87 6.94 -6.64
N PRO A 74 -17.34 6.94 -7.90
CA PRO A 74 -16.67 7.61 -9.03
C PRO A 74 -16.85 9.14 -9.00
N VAL A 75 -16.35 9.79 -7.96
CA VAL A 75 -16.41 11.24 -7.75
C VAL A 75 -15.12 11.88 -8.26
N ALA A 76 -15.23 12.99 -9.00
CA ALA A 76 -14.10 13.66 -9.64
C ALA A 76 -12.97 14.06 -8.66
N ARG A 77 -13.33 14.48 -7.44
CA ARG A 77 -12.41 14.81 -6.36
C ARG A 77 -13.00 14.40 -5.01
N LYS A 78 -12.23 13.66 -4.22
CA LYS A 78 -12.67 13.14 -2.91
C LYS A 78 -12.55 14.16 -1.77
N ASN A 79 -13.10 15.37 -1.96
CA ASN A 79 -13.20 16.40 -0.92
C ASN A 79 -14.59 16.42 -0.27
N SER A 80 -14.73 17.00 0.93
CA SER A 80 -15.99 16.95 1.69
C SER A 80 -17.20 17.54 0.95
N TRP A 81 -17.00 18.42 -0.03
CA TRP A 81 -18.10 18.97 -0.83
C TRP A 81 -18.68 17.93 -1.77
N GLN A 82 -17.84 17.37 -2.65
CA GLN A 82 -18.31 16.42 -3.65
C GLN A 82 -18.74 15.10 -3.02
N LEU A 83 -18.10 14.69 -1.92
CA LEU A 83 -18.55 13.52 -1.16
C LEU A 83 -19.92 13.75 -0.51
N ALA A 84 -20.21 14.99 -0.06
CA ALA A 84 -21.51 15.32 0.52
C ALA A 84 -22.62 15.33 -0.54
N GLU A 85 -22.34 15.92 -1.70
CA GLU A 85 -23.24 15.91 -2.87
C GLU A 85 -23.54 14.48 -3.33
N GLN A 86 -22.51 13.64 -3.46
CA GLN A 86 -22.66 12.22 -3.82
C GLN A 86 -23.54 11.46 -2.82
N ALA A 87 -23.48 11.80 -1.54
CA ALA A 87 -24.29 11.20 -0.48
C ALA A 87 -25.67 11.86 -0.31
N GLY A 88 -26.03 12.85 -1.15
CA GLY A 88 -27.33 13.52 -1.12
C GLY A 88 -27.48 14.57 -0.01
N HIS A 89 -26.38 15.04 0.58
CA HIS A 89 -26.40 16.08 1.61
C HIS A 89 -26.47 17.47 1.00
N SER A 90 -27.20 18.39 1.65
CA SER A 90 -27.32 19.78 1.20
C SER A 90 -26.05 20.62 1.43
N THR A 91 -25.22 20.25 2.40
CA THR A 91 -23.98 20.96 2.76
C THR A 91 -22.86 19.98 3.15
N PRO A 92 -21.57 20.38 3.04
CA PRO A 92 -20.44 19.56 3.47
C PRO A 92 -20.27 19.47 4.99
N ASP A 93 -21.03 20.23 5.78
CA ASP A 93 -20.75 20.49 7.19
C ASP A 93 -20.72 19.22 8.03
N GLY A 94 -21.58 18.25 7.73
CA GLY A 94 -21.61 16.95 8.42
C GLY A 94 -20.31 16.16 8.23
N LEU A 95 -19.76 16.15 7.01
CA LEU A 95 -18.50 15.46 6.70
C LEU A 95 -17.30 16.25 7.21
N GLN A 96 -17.34 17.58 7.18
CA GLN A 96 -16.31 18.41 7.81
C GLN A 96 -16.30 18.24 9.33
N HIS A 97 -17.47 18.15 9.97
CA HIS A 97 -17.59 17.88 11.40
C HIS A 97 -17.07 16.49 11.75
N LEU A 98 -17.35 15.46 10.94
CA LEU A 98 -16.77 14.12 11.08
C LEU A 98 -15.24 14.20 11.19
N LEU A 99 -14.57 14.93 10.29
CA LEU A 99 -13.11 15.00 10.27
C LEU A 99 -12.53 15.96 11.32
N ALA A 100 -13.16 17.11 11.57
CA ALA A 100 -12.51 18.20 12.31
C ALA A 100 -13.09 18.50 13.70
N GLY A 101 -14.37 18.19 13.94
CA GLY A 101 -15.10 18.67 15.13
C GLY A 101 -15.70 17.58 16.01
N SER A 102 -15.81 16.35 15.52
CA SER A 102 -16.39 15.24 16.25
C SER A 102 -15.38 14.52 17.16
N LYS A 103 -15.86 13.65 18.05
CA LYS A 103 -15.02 12.86 18.98
C LYS A 103 -15.02 11.38 18.55
N TRP A 104 -13.90 10.94 18.01
CA TRP A 104 -13.52 9.55 17.72
C TRP A 104 -12.01 9.49 17.49
N GLU A 105 -11.40 8.36 17.82
CA GLU A 105 -9.95 8.17 17.73
C GLU A 105 -9.57 7.49 16.41
N PRO A 106 -8.74 8.12 15.56
CA PRO A 106 -8.34 7.53 14.29
C PRO A 106 -7.43 6.32 14.48
N ASP A 107 -6.72 6.22 15.60
CA ASP A 107 -5.82 5.12 15.92
C ASP A 107 -6.58 3.83 16.23
N ASP A 108 -7.73 3.93 16.90
CA ASP A 108 -8.65 2.80 17.08
C ASP A 108 -9.12 2.22 15.73
N ILE A 109 -9.43 3.08 14.75
CA ILE A 109 -9.82 2.64 13.40
C ILE A 109 -8.63 2.04 12.64
N ARG A 110 -7.39 2.51 12.90
CA ARG A 110 -6.19 1.87 12.36
C ARG A 110 -6.04 0.45 12.92
N ASP A 111 -6.31 0.24 14.21
CA ASP A 111 -6.21 -1.09 14.81
C ASP A 111 -7.28 -2.04 14.26
N ASP A 112 -8.54 -1.56 14.14
CA ASP A 112 -9.61 -2.32 13.48
C ASP A 112 -9.27 -2.64 12.00
N LEU A 113 -8.59 -1.71 11.30
CA LEU A 113 -8.09 -1.91 9.94
C LEU A 113 -7.02 -3.02 9.88
N GLN A 114 -6.10 -3.07 10.85
CA GLN A 114 -5.08 -4.11 10.92
C GLN A 114 -5.71 -5.49 11.14
N GLU A 115 -6.72 -5.59 12.01
CA GLU A 115 -7.50 -6.81 12.20
C GLU A 115 -8.23 -7.24 10.92
N TYR A 116 -8.88 -6.28 10.23
CA TYR A 116 -9.54 -6.54 8.96
C TYR A 116 -8.56 -7.06 7.89
N VAL A 117 -7.39 -6.43 7.76
CA VAL A 117 -6.35 -6.85 6.79
C VAL A 117 -5.77 -8.21 7.16
N ALA A 118 -5.54 -8.49 8.45
CA ALA A 118 -5.09 -9.81 8.90
C ALA A 118 -6.09 -10.91 8.51
N GLY A 119 -7.39 -10.68 8.72
CA GLY A 119 -8.43 -11.66 8.37
C GLY A 119 -8.62 -11.87 6.86
N LYS A 120 -8.46 -10.81 6.05
CA LYS A 120 -8.74 -10.86 4.60
C LYS A 120 -7.51 -11.20 3.74
N LEU A 121 -6.33 -10.72 4.13
CA LEU A 121 -5.10 -10.81 3.33
C LEU A 121 -3.96 -11.55 4.05
N GLY A 122 -4.11 -11.88 5.33
CA GLY A 122 -3.06 -12.48 6.15
C GLY A 122 -2.57 -13.83 5.62
N GLU A 123 -1.24 -13.97 5.55
CA GLU A 123 -0.52 -15.21 5.24
C GLU A 123 0.73 -15.31 6.12
N ALA A 124 1.19 -16.52 6.38
CA ALA A 124 2.33 -16.77 7.26
C ALA A 124 3.65 -16.12 6.76
N ASP A 125 3.77 -15.85 5.46
CA ASP A 125 4.95 -15.25 4.81
C ASP A 125 4.82 -13.74 4.57
N GLY A 126 3.88 -13.08 5.24
CA GLY A 126 3.54 -11.68 5.05
C GLY A 126 4.70 -10.72 5.26
N VAL A 127 4.73 -9.69 4.42
CA VAL A 127 5.78 -8.67 4.38
C VAL A 127 5.21 -7.32 4.79
N LEU A 128 5.77 -6.74 5.85
CA LEU A 128 5.54 -5.35 6.23
C LEU A 128 6.53 -4.45 5.47
N ILE A 129 6.03 -3.42 4.83
CA ILE A 129 6.82 -2.50 3.99
C ILE A 129 6.70 -1.10 4.56
N ILE A 130 7.83 -0.45 4.83
CA ILE A 130 7.87 0.95 5.29
C ILE A 130 8.35 1.86 4.16
N ASP A 131 7.60 2.93 3.91
CA ASP A 131 7.96 3.99 2.96
C ASP A 131 7.28 5.31 3.35
N ASP A 132 7.68 6.42 2.75
CA ASP A 132 7.02 7.71 2.92
C ASP A 132 6.56 8.34 1.61
N THR A 133 5.48 9.12 1.71
CA THR A 133 4.94 9.84 0.55
C THR A 133 4.59 11.28 0.91
N GLY A 134 4.76 12.17 -0.08
CA GLY A 134 4.50 13.59 0.04
C GLY A 134 3.10 13.97 -0.46
N PHE A 135 2.49 14.94 0.20
CA PHE A 135 1.21 15.55 -0.16
C PHE A 135 1.43 17.03 -0.44
N ILE A 136 1.32 17.45 -1.70
CA ILE A 136 1.54 18.84 -2.09
C ILE A 136 0.45 19.73 -1.47
N LYS A 137 0.87 20.86 -0.89
CA LYS A 137 -0.04 21.82 -0.26
C LYS A 137 0.29 23.25 -0.67
N LYS A 138 -0.75 24.09 -0.67
CA LYS A 138 -0.63 25.55 -0.82
C LYS A 138 -0.76 26.20 0.56
N GLY A 139 0.07 27.22 0.83
CA GLY A 139 0.09 27.94 2.11
C GLY A 139 0.90 27.25 3.21
N THR A 140 0.91 27.85 4.41
CA THR A 140 1.82 27.51 5.51
C THR A 140 1.12 26.95 6.77
N THR A 141 -0.21 26.86 6.75
CA THR A 141 -1.04 26.63 7.94
C THR A 141 -1.45 25.17 8.17
N SER A 142 -1.26 24.28 7.19
CA SER A 142 -1.60 22.86 7.36
C SER A 142 -0.53 22.15 8.19
N ALA A 143 -0.95 21.32 9.16
CA ALA A 143 -0.04 20.65 10.09
C ALA A 143 1.14 19.96 9.37
N GLY A 144 2.38 20.27 9.77
CA GLY A 144 3.58 19.66 9.18
C GLY A 144 3.94 20.14 7.77
N VAL A 145 3.24 21.12 7.20
CA VAL A 145 3.58 21.65 5.87
C VAL A 145 4.86 22.49 5.91
N GLN A 146 5.79 22.18 5.03
CA GLN A 146 7.01 22.96 4.79
C GLN A 146 7.53 22.69 3.36
N ARG A 147 8.39 23.58 2.85
CA ARG A 147 9.25 23.26 1.70
C ARG A 147 10.25 22.17 2.09
N GLN A 148 10.06 20.98 1.57
CA GLN A 148 10.91 19.81 1.80
C GLN A 148 10.93 18.91 0.57
N TYR A 149 11.93 18.04 0.47
CA TYR A 149 12.01 17.11 -0.65
C TYR A 149 10.82 16.14 -0.59
N SER A 150 10.04 16.12 -1.68
CA SER A 150 8.94 15.16 -1.85
C SER A 150 9.37 14.13 -2.88
N GLY A 151 9.50 12.87 -2.46
CA GLY A 151 9.80 11.76 -3.36
C GLY A 151 8.78 11.64 -4.51
N THR A 152 7.51 11.95 -4.23
CA THR A 152 6.44 11.95 -5.26
C THR A 152 6.58 13.09 -6.27
N ALA A 153 7.10 14.26 -5.86
CA ALA A 153 7.29 15.39 -6.78
C ALA A 153 8.69 15.39 -7.44
N GLY A 154 9.60 14.53 -6.99
CA GLY A 154 11.00 14.48 -7.42
C GLY A 154 11.80 15.76 -7.13
N ARG A 155 11.24 16.69 -6.33
CA ARG A 155 11.80 18.02 -6.10
C ARG A 155 11.37 18.58 -4.75
N THR A 156 12.05 19.64 -4.31
CA THR A 156 11.68 20.37 -3.10
C THR A 156 10.43 21.19 -3.33
N GLU A 157 9.35 20.81 -2.64
CA GLU A 157 8.06 21.47 -2.73
C GLU A 157 7.44 21.71 -1.36
N ASN A 158 6.49 22.64 -1.31
CA ASN A 158 5.68 22.83 -0.12
C ASN A 158 4.70 21.66 0.04
N CYS A 159 4.99 20.77 0.99
CA CYS A 159 4.24 19.54 1.17
C CYS A 159 4.21 19.09 2.63
N GLN A 160 3.25 18.21 2.94
CA GLN A 160 3.27 17.36 4.13
C GLN A 160 3.91 16.03 3.75
N ILE A 161 4.56 15.35 4.69
CA ILE A 161 5.08 13.99 4.48
C ILE A 161 4.41 13.05 5.48
N GLY A 162 3.85 11.95 4.98
CA GLY A 162 3.40 10.85 5.82
C GLY A 162 4.32 9.64 5.66
N VAL A 163 4.71 9.04 6.78
CA VAL A 163 5.33 7.70 6.83
C VAL A 163 4.21 6.68 6.88
N PHE A 164 4.29 5.63 6.07
CA PHE A 164 3.26 4.61 5.94
C PHE A 164 3.83 3.21 6.09
N ALA A 165 3.01 2.31 6.61
CA ALA A 165 3.24 0.88 6.56
C ALA A 165 2.23 0.26 5.59
N ALA A 166 2.71 -0.58 4.68
CA ALA A 166 1.90 -1.47 3.88
C ALA A 166 2.14 -2.93 4.29
N TYR A 167 1.09 -3.74 4.22
CA TYR A 167 1.17 -5.18 4.40
C TYR A 167 0.93 -5.85 3.05
N ALA A 168 1.76 -6.82 2.68
CA ALA A 168 1.67 -7.51 1.41
C ALA A 168 1.86 -9.02 1.55
N THR A 169 1.03 -9.77 0.82
CA THR A 169 1.07 -11.22 0.66
C THR A 169 0.74 -11.58 -0.79
N THR A 170 0.72 -12.86 -1.11
CA THR A 170 0.19 -13.36 -2.40
C THR A 170 -1.30 -13.04 -2.58
N ARG A 171 -2.03 -12.83 -1.48
CA ARG A 171 -3.45 -12.50 -1.46
C ARG A 171 -3.73 -11.03 -1.79
N GLY A 172 -2.78 -10.14 -1.57
CA GLY A 172 -2.97 -8.73 -1.88
C GLY A 172 -2.07 -7.83 -1.08
N ARG A 173 -2.35 -6.53 -1.13
CA ARG A 173 -1.57 -5.51 -0.44
C ARG A 173 -2.46 -4.35 -0.01
N ALA A 174 -2.22 -3.83 1.18
CA ALA A 174 -2.97 -2.70 1.73
C ALA A 174 -2.10 -1.84 2.65
N LEU A 175 -2.43 -0.55 2.75
CA LEU A 175 -1.88 0.33 3.79
C LEU A 175 -2.49 -0.04 5.15
N VAL A 176 -1.65 -0.15 6.19
CA VAL A 176 -2.05 -0.64 7.53
C VAL A 176 -1.68 0.29 8.68
N ASP A 177 -0.75 1.24 8.47
CA ASP A 177 -0.43 2.28 9.46
C ASP A 177 0.09 3.55 8.78
N ARG A 178 0.07 4.67 9.51
CA ARG A 178 0.35 6.03 9.07
C ARG A 178 0.83 6.90 10.24
N GLU A 179 1.84 7.72 9.97
CA GLU A 179 2.32 8.78 10.86
C GLU A 179 2.60 10.05 10.06
N LEU A 180 2.14 11.21 10.56
CA LEU A 180 2.49 12.50 10.00
C LEU A 180 3.87 12.93 10.51
N TYR A 181 4.80 13.16 9.59
CA TYR A 181 6.10 13.75 9.91
C TYR A 181 5.94 15.27 10.16
N LEU A 182 6.33 15.71 11.35
CA LEU A 182 6.39 17.12 11.71
C LEU A 182 7.86 17.57 11.70
N PRO A 183 8.26 18.49 10.81
CA PRO A 183 9.61 19.04 10.82
C PRO A 183 9.93 19.75 12.15
N LYS A 184 11.22 19.85 12.52
CA LYS A 184 11.66 20.58 13.73
C LYS A 184 11.07 21.98 13.84
N SER A 185 11.03 22.69 12.70
CA SER A 185 10.45 24.04 12.59
C SER A 185 8.98 24.15 13.00
N TRP A 186 8.24 23.03 12.99
CA TRP A 186 6.88 22.96 13.51
C TRP A 186 6.88 22.73 15.02
N THR A 187 7.61 21.73 15.49
CA THR A 187 7.61 21.33 16.91
C THR A 187 8.27 22.37 17.82
N GLU A 188 9.18 23.19 17.28
CA GLU A 188 9.79 24.34 17.96
C GLU A 188 8.84 25.56 18.04
N ASP A 189 7.77 25.59 17.24
CA ASP A 189 6.75 26.65 17.23
C ASP A 189 5.43 26.13 17.81
N ARG A 190 5.28 26.28 19.14
CA ARG A 190 4.14 25.75 19.89
C ARG A 190 2.83 26.48 19.60
N GLU A 191 2.88 27.76 19.26
CA GLU A 191 1.68 28.53 18.89
C GLU A 191 1.13 28.04 17.55
N ARG A 192 2.01 27.82 16.58
CA ARG A 192 1.65 27.23 15.28
C ARG A 192 1.10 25.82 15.43
N CYS A 193 1.72 24.99 16.27
CA CYS A 193 1.22 23.64 16.59
C CYS A 193 -0.20 23.68 17.14
N ARG A 194 -0.47 24.50 18.17
CA ARG A 194 -1.79 24.64 18.79
C ARG A 194 -2.85 25.15 17.81
N THR A 195 -2.48 26.09 16.94
CA THR A 195 -3.35 26.59 15.85
C THR A 195 -3.77 25.47 14.90
N ALA A 196 -2.83 24.57 14.55
CA ALA A 196 -3.10 23.39 13.73
C ALA A 196 -3.66 22.20 14.52
N ARG A 197 -3.92 22.34 15.83
CA ARG A 197 -4.38 21.28 16.74
C ARG A 197 -3.41 20.09 16.86
N VAL A 198 -2.12 20.34 16.74
CA VAL A 198 -1.09 19.36 17.12
C VAL A 198 -1.09 19.23 18.65
N PRO A 199 -1.14 18.01 19.22
CA PRO A 199 -1.08 17.79 20.67
C PRO A 199 0.17 18.39 21.30
N ASP A 200 0.08 18.81 22.57
CA ASP A 200 1.21 19.46 23.22
C ASP A 200 2.35 18.46 23.53
N GLU A 201 2.01 17.19 23.66
CA GLU A 201 2.96 16.10 23.93
C GLU A 201 3.69 15.64 22.66
N ARG A 202 3.27 16.11 21.47
CA ARG A 202 3.93 15.75 20.21
C ARG A 202 5.24 16.51 20.08
N GLU A 203 6.33 15.81 20.35
CA GLU A 203 7.70 16.27 20.13
C GLU A 203 8.21 15.94 18.73
N PHE A 204 9.41 16.44 18.40
CA PHE A 204 10.08 16.10 17.16
C PHE A 204 10.44 14.61 17.14
N ALA A 205 10.08 13.94 16.05
CA ALA A 205 10.52 12.59 15.75
C ALA A 205 10.99 12.53 14.29
N THR A 206 12.15 11.94 14.07
CA THR A 206 12.66 11.60 12.74
C THR A 206 11.74 10.58 12.07
N LYS A 207 11.76 10.50 10.73
CA LYS A 207 11.03 9.45 10.01
C LYS A 207 11.44 8.04 10.46
N GLY A 208 12.71 7.82 10.77
CA GLY A 208 13.21 6.55 11.31
C GLY A 208 12.62 6.21 12.68
N GLU A 209 12.44 7.20 13.58
CA GLU A 209 11.72 7.01 14.84
C GLU A 209 10.25 6.65 14.63
N LEU A 210 9.56 7.36 13.73
CA LEU A 210 8.18 7.05 13.38
C LEU A 210 8.05 5.62 12.82
N ALA A 211 8.92 5.25 11.88
CA ALA A 211 8.96 3.90 11.30
C ALA A 211 9.18 2.82 12.37
N ARG A 212 10.09 3.04 13.33
CA ARG A 212 10.32 2.10 14.45
C ARG A 212 9.07 1.91 15.30
N HIS A 213 8.38 3.00 15.65
CA HIS A 213 7.13 2.91 16.40
C HIS A 213 6.04 2.17 15.62
N MET A 214 5.90 2.45 14.32
CA MET A 214 4.95 1.77 13.43
C MET A 214 5.23 0.27 13.31
N VAL A 215 6.50 -0.13 13.19
CA VAL A 215 6.90 -1.54 13.18
C VAL A 215 6.53 -2.23 14.49
N LEU A 216 6.83 -1.63 15.64
CA LEU A 216 6.47 -2.21 16.94
C LEU A 216 4.96 -2.38 17.10
N ARG A 217 4.17 -1.38 16.67
CA ARG A 217 2.69 -1.49 16.66
C ARG A 217 2.22 -2.63 15.76
N ALA A 218 2.74 -2.71 14.53
CA ALA A 218 2.36 -3.75 13.59
C ALA A 218 2.73 -5.15 14.08
N LEU A 219 3.90 -5.34 14.71
CA LEU A 219 4.30 -6.61 15.31
C LEU A 219 3.46 -6.99 16.55
N ALA A 220 2.87 -6.01 17.22
CA ALA A 220 1.92 -6.24 18.31
C ALA A 220 0.47 -6.42 17.83
N SER A 221 0.21 -6.32 16.52
CA SER A 221 -1.11 -6.47 15.91
C SER A 221 -1.39 -7.93 15.50
N PRO A 222 -2.62 -8.26 15.09
CA PRO A 222 -2.95 -9.58 14.53
C PRO A 222 -2.31 -9.90 13.16
N LEU A 223 -1.60 -8.96 12.52
CA LEU A 223 -1.00 -9.18 11.21
C LEU A 223 0.09 -10.27 11.28
N PRO A 224 0.02 -11.33 10.46
CA PRO A 224 1.10 -12.31 10.40
C PRO A 224 2.27 -11.73 9.59
N ILE A 225 3.31 -11.27 10.31
CA ILE A 225 4.49 -10.60 9.74
C ILE A 225 5.71 -11.51 9.93
N ALA A 226 6.21 -12.08 8.84
CA ALA A 226 7.48 -12.81 8.82
C ALA A 226 8.65 -11.91 8.43
N TRP A 227 8.39 -10.90 7.59
CA TRP A 227 9.41 -10.09 6.95
C TRP A 227 9.11 -8.60 7.03
N VAL A 228 10.17 -7.79 7.10
CA VAL A 228 10.13 -6.34 6.96
C VAL A 228 11.05 -5.89 5.82
N THR A 229 10.56 -4.99 4.96
CA THR A 229 11.36 -4.34 3.92
C THR A 229 11.15 -2.83 3.91
N ALA A 230 12.15 -2.09 3.46
CA ALA A 230 12.11 -0.63 3.35
C ALA A 230 13.19 -0.15 2.36
N ASP A 231 13.09 1.12 1.97
CA ASP A 231 14.08 1.77 1.12
C ASP A 231 15.43 2.04 1.83
N SER A 232 16.38 2.64 1.11
CA SER A 232 17.70 2.94 1.64
C SER A 232 17.71 4.02 2.72
N ALA A 233 16.69 4.88 2.78
CA ALA A 233 16.60 5.92 3.81
C ALA A 233 16.39 5.29 5.20
N TYR A 234 15.57 4.23 5.26
CA TYR A 234 15.36 3.45 6.48
C TYR A 234 16.42 2.36 6.68
N GLY A 235 16.84 1.66 5.61
CA GLY A 235 17.75 0.52 5.74
C GLY A 235 19.18 0.87 6.19
N GLN A 236 19.63 2.09 5.92
CA GLN A 236 20.93 2.58 6.44
C GLN A 236 20.91 2.82 7.96
N ASP A 237 19.74 3.05 8.55
CA ASP A 237 19.60 3.28 9.99
C ASP A 237 19.88 2.00 10.78
N ASN A 238 20.99 1.98 11.52
CA ASN A 238 21.37 0.87 12.37
C ASN A 238 20.33 0.63 13.48
N ARG A 239 19.72 1.69 14.05
CA ARG A 239 18.70 1.54 15.10
C ARG A 239 17.45 0.85 14.56
N PHE A 240 17.08 1.12 13.31
CA PHE A 240 15.97 0.43 12.64
C PHE A 240 16.28 -1.06 12.45
N ARG A 241 17.46 -1.40 11.91
CA ARG A 241 17.91 -2.80 11.77
C ARG A 241 17.96 -3.54 13.11
N ARG A 242 18.57 -2.92 14.12
CA ARG A 242 18.71 -3.50 15.47
C ARG A 242 17.36 -3.82 16.10
N LEU A 243 16.37 -2.94 15.91
CA LEU A 243 15.01 -3.17 16.41
C LEU A 243 14.39 -4.41 15.76
N LEU A 244 14.55 -4.60 14.45
CA LEU A 244 14.03 -5.77 13.75
C LEU A 244 14.69 -7.07 14.24
N GLU A 245 16.01 -7.03 14.45
CA GLU A 245 16.79 -8.16 14.99
C GLU A 245 16.31 -8.53 16.40
N GLN A 246 16.15 -7.54 17.28
CA GLN A 246 15.65 -7.73 18.64
C GLN A 246 14.20 -8.23 18.69
N SER A 247 13.39 -7.86 17.70
CA SER A 247 12.00 -8.31 17.59
C SER A 247 11.88 -9.69 16.94
N GLY A 248 12.98 -10.27 16.45
CA GLY A 248 12.98 -11.56 15.73
C GLY A 248 12.33 -11.50 14.34
N ALA A 249 12.08 -10.30 13.80
CA ALA A 249 11.51 -10.15 12.46
C ALA A 249 12.61 -10.34 11.40
N GLY A 250 12.33 -11.15 10.38
CA GLY A 250 13.21 -11.21 9.21
C GLY A 250 13.21 -9.87 8.48
N TYR A 251 14.31 -9.49 7.84
CA TYR A 251 14.32 -8.30 6.99
C TYR A 251 15.13 -8.46 5.72
N VAL A 252 14.74 -7.71 4.70
CA VAL A 252 15.57 -7.38 3.54
C VAL A 252 15.42 -5.88 3.28
N LEU A 253 16.44 -5.11 3.61
CA LEU A 253 16.40 -3.65 3.54
C LEU A 253 17.36 -3.15 2.46
N ALA A 254 16.89 -2.24 1.61
CA ALA A 254 17.77 -1.55 0.70
C ALA A 254 18.77 -0.69 1.50
N VAL A 255 19.99 -0.54 1.01
CA VAL A 255 21.03 0.26 1.65
C VAL A 255 21.83 1.04 0.60
N PRO A 256 22.42 2.20 0.95
CA PRO A 256 23.29 2.91 0.01
C PRO A 256 24.54 2.07 -0.28
N LYS A 257 25.15 2.29 -1.45
CA LYS A 257 26.41 1.61 -1.84
C LYS A 257 27.59 1.83 -0.88
N SER A 258 27.52 2.91 -0.10
CA SER A 258 28.49 3.27 0.94
C SER A 258 28.22 2.58 2.29
N GLN A 259 27.18 1.75 2.40
CA GLN A 259 26.85 1.05 3.63
C GLN A 259 28.02 0.16 4.06
N PHE A 260 28.47 0.32 5.31
CA PHE A 260 29.47 -0.57 5.88
C PHE A 260 28.93 -2.00 6.00
N SER A 261 29.76 -2.99 5.70
CA SER A 261 29.46 -4.41 5.86
C SER A 261 30.62 -5.12 6.56
N VAL A 262 30.34 -6.20 7.28
CA VAL A 262 31.39 -7.01 7.90
C VAL A 262 32.36 -7.49 6.82
N GLY A 263 33.66 -7.25 7.03
CA GLY A 263 34.72 -7.62 6.08
C GLY A 263 34.98 -6.61 4.94
N CYS A 264 34.19 -5.52 4.82
CA CYS A 264 34.44 -4.48 3.81
C CYS A 264 33.98 -3.09 4.26
N SER A 265 34.76 -2.06 4.00
CA SER A 265 34.40 -0.67 4.35
C SER A 265 33.11 -0.20 3.69
N ARG A 266 32.75 -0.77 2.51
CA ARG A 266 31.56 -0.42 1.72
C ARG A 266 30.99 -1.66 1.04
N ILE A 267 29.67 -1.84 1.08
CA ILE A 267 28.97 -3.00 0.50
C ILE A 267 29.26 -3.17 -0.99
N GLU A 268 29.48 -2.10 -1.75
CA GLU A 268 29.84 -2.20 -3.17
C GLU A 268 31.15 -2.97 -3.39
N GLY A 269 32.10 -2.89 -2.45
CA GLY A 269 33.35 -3.62 -2.51
C GLY A 269 33.18 -5.13 -2.41
N LEU A 270 32.11 -5.61 -1.75
CA LEU A 270 31.79 -7.05 -1.69
C LEU A 270 31.40 -7.61 -3.07
N PHE A 271 30.77 -6.79 -3.91
CA PHE A 271 30.24 -7.22 -5.21
C PHE A 271 31.10 -6.78 -6.39
N ALA A 272 32.03 -5.84 -6.20
CA ALA A 272 32.94 -5.37 -7.25
C ALA A 272 33.81 -6.50 -7.84
N GLN A 273 34.13 -7.51 -7.04
CA GLN A 273 34.93 -8.68 -7.45
C GLN A 273 34.08 -9.95 -7.64
N ALA A 274 32.75 -9.85 -7.58
CA ALA A 274 31.89 -11.01 -7.73
C ALA A 274 32.03 -11.60 -9.15
N PRO A 275 32.36 -12.90 -9.30
CA PRO A 275 32.49 -13.51 -10.62
C PRO A 275 31.14 -13.51 -11.35
N ALA A 276 31.17 -13.57 -12.68
CA ALA A 276 29.94 -13.53 -13.49
C ALA A 276 28.92 -14.61 -13.10
N VAL A 277 29.40 -15.80 -12.69
CA VAL A 277 28.56 -16.92 -12.22
C VAL A 277 27.82 -16.65 -10.92
N ALA A 278 28.26 -15.68 -10.11
CA ALA A 278 27.56 -15.28 -8.89
C ALA A 278 26.32 -14.41 -9.17
N TRP A 279 26.15 -13.93 -10.42
CA TRP A 279 25.01 -13.12 -10.84
C TRP A 279 23.96 -13.99 -11.52
N GLU A 280 22.96 -14.38 -10.77
CA GLU A 280 21.86 -15.22 -11.23
C GLU A 280 20.68 -14.38 -11.72
N LYS A 281 20.00 -14.84 -12.77
CA LYS A 281 18.80 -14.20 -13.29
C LYS A 281 17.58 -14.67 -12.49
N ILE A 282 17.08 -13.82 -11.59
CA ILE A 282 15.99 -14.16 -10.66
C ILE A 282 14.86 -13.13 -10.78
N SER A 283 13.62 -13.60 -10.72
CA SER A 283 12.44 -12.73 -10.63
C SER A 283 12.18 -12.30 -9.18
N CYS A 284 11.93 -11.00 -8.95
CA CYS A 284 11.47 -10.48 -7.67
C CYS A 284 9.94 -10.29 -7.62
N GLY A 285 9.21 -11.14 -8.34
CA GLY A 285 7.75 -11.15 -8.42
C GLY A 285 7.18 -10.45 -9.65
N ASP A 286 5.87 -10.54 -9.79
CA ASP A 286 5.15 -10.02 -10.96
C ASP A 286 4.96 -8.50 -10.89
N GLY A 287 5.14 -7.84 -12.04
CA GLY A 287 4.78 -6.45 -12.26
C GLY A 287 3.76 -6.31 -13.38
N ALA A 288 3.31 -5.07 -13.64
CA ALA A 288 2.29 -4.78 -14.65
C ALA A 288 2.66 -5.23 -16.09
N LYS A 289 3.94 -5.43 -16.38
CA LYS A 289 4.46 -5.88 -17.69
C LYS A 289 4.96 -7.34 -17.67
N GLY A 290 4.57 -8.12 -16.66
CA GLY A 290 5.05 -9.48 -16.41
C GLY A 290 6.11 -9.54 -15.30
N PRO A 291 6.80 -10.69 -15.16
CA PRO A 291 7.77 -10.91 -14.09
C PRO A 291 8.89 -9.85 -14.09
N ARG A 292 9.15 -9.25 -12.94
CA ARG A 292 10.28 -8.32 -12.76
C ARG A 292 11.55 -9.11 -12.57
N VAL A 293 12.35 -9.26 -13.64
CA VAL A 293 13.56 -10.07 -13.65
C VAL A 293 14.81 -9.19 -13.63
N TYR A 294 15.74 -9.51 -12.74
CA TYR A 294 17.03 -8.83 -12.59
C TYR A 294 18.16 -9.84 -12.44
N HIS A 295 19.41 -9.37 -12.57
CA HIS A 295 20.56 -10.15 -12.10
C HIS A 295 20.79 -9.86 -10.62
N TRP A 296 20.85 -10.92 -9.83
CA TRP A 296 21.05 -10.88 -8.39
C TRP A 296 22.32 -11.63 -8.01
N ALA A 297 23.09 -11.04 -7.10
CA ALA A 297 24.17 -11.73 -6.40
C ALA A 297 23.87 -11.68 -4.89
N ALA A 298 24.19 -12.75 -4.18
CA ALA A 298 24.01 -12.85 -2.74
C ALA A 298 25.25 -13.44 -2.09
N VAL A 299 25.63 -12.92 -0.93
CA VAL A 299 26.75 -13.43 -0.13
C VAL A 299 26.31 -13.53 1.33
N ARG A 300 26.66 -14.64 1.98
CA ARG A 300 26.47 -14.80 3.42
C ARG A 300 27.49 -13.96 4.17
N LEU A 301 27.01 -13.23 5.18
CA LEU A 301 27.86 -12.46 6.07
C LEU A 301 28.15 -13.27 7.34
N PRO A 302 29.27 -13.00 8.03
CA PRO A 302 29.53 -13.60 9.34
C PRO A 302 28.41 -13.32 10.33
N ALA A 303 28.15 -14.31 11.19
CA ALA A 303 27.17 -14.18 12.26
C ALA A 303 27.63 -13.18 13.32
N VAL A 304 26.68 -12.43 13.87
CA VAL A 304 26.85 -11.60 15.06
C VAL A 304 26.30 -12.38 16.24
N ALA A 305 27.19 -12.92 17.08
CA ALA A 305 26.84 -13.88 18.14
C ALA A 305 25.69 -13.42 19.04
N GLU A 306 25.60 -12.12 19.36
CA GLU A 306 24.55 -11.54 20.22
C GLU A 306 23.13 -11.66 19.62
N PHE A 307 22.96 -11.70 18.29
CA PHE A 307 21.65 -11.72 17.60
C PHE A 307 21.37 -12.99 16.83
N ASP A 308 22.43 -13.65 16.40
CA ASP A 308 22.33 -14.69 15.41
C ASP A 308 22.40 -16.07 16.07
N CYS A 309 22.80 -16.13 17.34
CA CYS A 309 22.94 -17.35 18.12
C CYS A 309 22.02 -17.35 19.35
N GLN A 310 21.52 -18.53 19.71
CA GLN A 310 20.90 -18.80 21.01
C GLN A 310 21.87 -19.70 21.79
N GLY A 311 22.65 -19.11 22.69
CA GLY A 311 23.85 -19.76 23.21
C GLY A 311 24.89 -19.90 22.10
N GLU A 312 25.37 -21.12 21.85
CA GLU A 312 26.33 -21.42 20.78
C GLU A 312 25.67 -21.81 19.45
N VAL A 313 24.34 -21.96 19.41
CA VAL A 313 23.63 -22.47 18.23
C VAL A 313 23.15 -21.30 17.37
N PRO A 314 23.60 -21.17 16.10
CA PRO A 314 23.03 -20.19 15.18
C PRO A 314 21.56 -20.49 14.95
N HIS A 315 20.71 -19.46 14.98
CA HIS A 315 19.29 -19.56 14.64
C HIS A 315 18.90 -18.59 13.50
N ARG A 316 19.81 -17.69 13.11
CA ARG A 316 19.63 -16.70 12.05
C ARG A 316 20.87 -16.60 11.17
N MET A 317 20.68 -16.11 9.96
CA MET A 317 21.75 -15.82 9.00
C MET A 317 21.64 -14.40 8.48
N ARG A 318 22.82 -13.82 8.19
CA ARG A 318 22.95 -12.50 7.60
C ARG A 318 23.41 -12.61 6.15
N TRP A 319 22.88 -11.74 5.31
CA TRP A 319 23.23 -11.69 3.89
C TRP A 319 23.45 -10.26 3.43
N ALA A 320 24.34 -10.10 2.45
CA ALA A 320 24.32 -8.94 1.57
C ALA A 320 23.83 -9.40 0.20
N LEU A 321 23.03 -8.56 -0.46
CA LEU A 321 22.59 -8.79 -1.84
C LEU A 321 22.91 -7.58 -2.70
N ALA A 322 23.14 -7.85 -3.99
CA ALA A 322 23.21 -6.83 -5.02
C ALA A 322 22.27 -7.19 -6.17
N ARG A 323 21.55 -6.19 -6.66
CA ARG A 323 20.64 -6.30 -7.81
C ARG A 323 21.09 -5.33 -8.88
N ARG A 324 21.26 -5.82 -10.11
CA ARG A 324 21.53 -4.97 -11.27
C ARG A 324 20.51 -5.18 -12.39
N SER A 325 20.26 -4.12 -13.16
CA SER A 325 19.40 -4.19 -14.34
C SER A 325 20.00 -5.13 -15.39
N ILE A 326 19.13 -5.84 -16.12
CA ILE A 326 19.54 -6.65 -17.27
C ILE A 326 20.04 -5.75 -18.41
N SER A 327 19.36 -4.62 -18.64
CA SER A 327 19.71 -3.68 -19.72
C SER A 327 20.76 -2.65 -19.32
N LYS A 328 20.94 -2.40 -18.01
CA LYS A 328 21.93 -1.45 -17.48
C LYS A 328 22.68 -2.06 -16.28
N PRO A 329 23.66 -2.94 -16.55
CA PRO A 329 24.33 -3.70 -15.49
C PRO A 329 25.09 -2.87 -14.45
N ASP A 330 25.42 -1.61 -14.78
CA ASP A 330 26.14 -0.69 -13.89
C ASP A 330 25.22 -0.03 -12.84
N GLU A 331 23.89 -0.07 -13.03
CA GLU A 331 22.92 0.42 -12.06
C GLU A 331 22.65 -0.67 -11.01
N ILE A 332 23.43 -0.66 -9.94
CA ILE A 332 23.38 -1.66 -8.85
C ILE A 332 22.68 -1.08 -7.61
N ALA A 333 21.68 -1.80 -7.11
CA ALA A 333 21.08 -1.59 -5.79
C ALA A 333 21.59 -2.65 -4.81
N TYR A 334 21.80 -2.25 -3.55
CA TYR A 334 22.36 -3.11 -2.51
C TYR A 334 21.36 -3.32 -1.37
N TYR A 335 21.44 -4.48 -0.73
CA TYR A 335 20.55 -4.87 0.35
C TYR A 335 21.31 -5.57 1.46
N LEU A 336 20.84 -5.41 2.69
CA LEU A 336 21.21 -6.25 3.82
C LEU A 336 20.00 -7.07 4.24
N ALA A 337 20.24 -8.31 4.63
CA ALA A 337 19.18 -9.20 5.11
C ALA A 337 19.55 -9.92 6.40
N TYR A 338 18.53 -10.18 7.20
CA TYR A 338 18.55 -11.01 8.41
C TYR A 338 17.39 -11.99 8.31
N ALA A 339 17.70 -13.28 8.37
CA ALA A 339 16.78 -14.33 7.92
C ALA A 339 16.90 -15.62 8.75
N PRO A 340 15.86 -16.48 8.75
CA PRO A 340 15.97 -17.85 9.27
C PRO A 340 17.05 -18.68 8.55
N LEU A 341 17.55 -19.74 9.19
CA LEU A 341 18.64 -20.57 8.65
C LEU A 341 18.31 -21.23 7.30
N GLN A 342 17.05 -21.60 7.08
CA GLN A 342 16.59 -22.33 5.90
C GLN A 342 16.16 -21.41 4.75
N VAL A 343 16.46 -20.11 4.83
CA VAL A 343 16.08 -19.15 3.78
C VAL A 343 16.80 -19.45 2.47
N THR A 344 16.09 -19.27 1.35
CA THR A 344 16.67 -19.33 0.00
C THR A 344 16.96 -17.93 -0.51
N VAL A 345 17.88 -17.80 -1.48
CA VAL A 345 18.14 -16.50 -2.14
C VAL A 345 16.89 -16.01 -2.87
N GLN A 346 16.12 -16.92 -3.45
CA GLN A 346 14.84 -16.62 -4.11
C GLN A 346 13.86 -15.95 -3.15
N GLU A 347 13.78 -16.42 -1.90
CA GLU A 347 12.92 -15.81 -0.88
C GLU A 347 13.41 -14.41 -0.49
N LEU A 348 14.72 -14.21 -0.31
CA LEU A 348 15.28 -12.87 -0.06
C LEU A 348 14.98 -11.90 -1.21
N VAL A 349 15.05 -12.39 -2.46
CA VAL A 349 14.73 -11.62 -3.67
C VAL A 349 13.24 -11.30 -3.75
N ARG A 350 12.36 -12.23 -3.37
CA ARG A 350 10.90 -12.00 -3.25
C ARG A 350 10.62 -10.88 -2.26
N VAL A 351 11.20 -10.93 -1.05
CA VAL A 351 11.01 -9.91 0.00
C VAL A 351 11.55 -8.55 -0.45
N ALA A 352 12.74 -8.49 -1.07
CA ALA A 352 13.26 -7.25 -1.64
C ALA A 352 12.34 -6.67 -2.75
N GLY A 353 11.72 -7.56 -3.54
CA GLY A 353 10.75 -7.20 -4.57
C GLY A 353 9.42 -6.69 -4.03
N ALA A 354 9.00 -7.16 -2.86
CA ALA A 354 7.75 -6.78 -2.21
C ALA A 354 7.68 -5.28 -1.88
N ARG A 355 8.83 -4.57 -1.82
CA ARG A 355 8.88 -3.11 -1.67
C ARG A 355 8.02 -2.39 -2.72
N TRP A 356 7.88 -2.93 -3.93
CA TRP A 356 7.03 -2.33 -4.97
C TRP A 356 5.54 -2.25 -4.58
N ALA A 357 5.07 -3.14 -3.69
CA ALA A 357 3.66 -3.18 -3.29
C ALA A 357 3.20 -1.89 -2.59
N ILE A 358 4.07 -1.18 -1.85
CA ILE A 358 3.68 0.09 -1.22
C ILE A 358 3.48 1.21 -2.24
N GLU A 359 4.26 1.22 -3.32
CA GLU A 359 4.08 2.18 -4.42
C GLU A 359 2.73 1.94 -5.11
N GLU A 360 2.37 0.68 -5.33
CA GLU A 360 1.04 0.30 -5.84
C GLU A 360 -0.08 0.68 -4.87
N CYS A 361 0.11 0.48 -3.56
CA CYS A 361 -0.83 0.94 -2.54
C CYS A 361 -1.03 2.46 -2.60
N PHE A 362 0.06 3.23 -2.71
CA PHE A 362 -0.05 4.69 -2.83
C PHE A 362 -0.78 5.12 -4.10
N GLN A 363 -0.49 4.50 -5.24
CA GLN A 363 -1.18 4.81 -6.48
C GLN A 363 -2.67 4.49 -6.38
N ALA A 364 -3.04 3.30 -5.91
CA ALA A 364 -4.43 2.90 -5.74
C ALA A 364 -5.16 3.79 -4.71
N ALA A 365 -4.55 4.06 -3.55
CA ALA A 365 -5.17 4.87 -2.52
C ALA A 365 -5.35 6.33 -2.93
N LYS A 366 -4.42 6.91 -3.70
CA LYS A 366 -4.53 8.30 -4.23
C LYS A 366 -5.58 8.39 -5.35
N ASN A 367 -5.52 7.48 -6.31
CA ASN A 367 -6.38 7.52 -7.50
C ASN A 367 -7.82 7.11 -7.18
N GLU A 368 -8.01 6.02 -6.43
CA GLU A 368 -9.34 5.46 -6.17
C GLU A 368 -9.96 5.99 -4.89
N CYS A 369 -9.16 6.11 -3.81
CA CYS A 369 -9.66 6.40 -2.46
C CYS A 369 -9.36 7.82 -1.95
N GLY A 370 -8.80 8.68 -2.81
CA GLY A 370 -8.62 10.10 -2.51
C GLY A 370 -7.60 10.44 -1.44
N LEU A 371 -6.61 9.56 -1.18
CA LEU A 371 -5.60 9.72 -0.11
C LEU A 371 -4.89 11.09 -0.12
N ASP A 372 -4.76 11.75 -1.27
CA ASP A 372 -4.14 13.07 -1.44
C ASP A 372 -5.11 14.20 -1.84
N GLN A 373 -6.41 13.92 -1.91
CA GLN A 373 -7.41 14.84 -2.44
C GLN A 373 -8.12 15.68 -1.36
N TYR A 374 -7.76 15.47 -0.09
CA TYR A 374 -8.34 16.14 1.06
C TYR A 374 -8.00 17.63 1.21
N GLU A 375 -8.90 18.32 1.92
CA GLU A 375 -8.80 19.74 2.22
C GLU A 375 -8.61 20.02 3.73
N VAL A 376 -8.48 18.97 4.54
CA VAL A 376 -8.18 19.11 5.97
C VAL A 376 -6.82 19.76 6.21
N ARG A 377 -6.77 20.64 7.22
CA ARG A 377 -5.55 21.40 7.58
C ARG A 377 -5.03 21.07 8.98
N ARG A 378 -5.91 20.58 9.86
CA ARG A 378 -5.59 20.28 11.26
C ARG A 378 -4.97 18.89 11.39
N TYR A 379 -4.11 18.73 12.39
CA TYR A 379 -3.39 17.49 12.69
C TYR A 379 -4.35 16.29 12.80
N VAL A 380 -5.34 16.37 13.69
CA VAL A 380 -6.35 15.32 13.86
C VAL A 380 -7.16 15.06 12.59
N GLY A 381 -7.49 16.11 11.84
CA GLY A 381 -8.22 15.99 10.58
C GLY A 381 -7.44 15.19 9.53
N TRP A 382 -6.12 15.37 9.47
CA TRP A 382 -5.24 14.57 8.61
C TRP A 382 -5.32 13.10 8.95
N TYR A 383 -5.11 12.72 10.22
CA TYR A 383 -5.17 11.31 10.63
C TYR A 383 -6.52 10.68 10.33
N ARG A 384 -7.61 11.41 10.60
CA ARG A 384 -8.97 10.93 10.33
C ARG A 384 -9.23 10.67 8.85
N HIS A 385 -8.88 11.61 7.98
CA HIS A 385 -9.05 11.40 6.54
C HIS A 385 -8.16 10.25 6.04
N ILE A 386 -6.87 10.28 6.37
CA ILE A 386 -5.91 9.29 5.89
C ILE A 386 -6.32 7.88 6.33
N THR A 387 -6.77 7.71 7.58
CA THR A 387 -7.22 6.41 8.07
C THR A 387 -8.47 5.91 7.33
N LEU A 388 -9.46 6.77 7.06
CA LEU A 388 -10.66 6.39 6.30
C LEU A 388 -10.33 6.09 4.82
N ALA A 389 -9.37 6.79 4.22
CA ALA A 389 -8.88 6.49 2.88
C ALA A 389 -8.11 5.16 2.83
N MET A 390 -7.30 4.85 3.85
CA MET A 390 -6.66 3.54 3.99
C MET A 390 -7.68 2.41 4.17
N LEU A 391 -8.74 2.65 4.94
CA LEU A 391 -9.85 1.70 5.13
C LEU A 391 -10.56 1.40 3.81
N ALA A 392 -10.92 2.44 3.05
CA ALA A 392 -11.51 2.29 1.71
C ALA A 392 -10.57 1.51 0.77
N HIS A 393 -9.27 1.82 0.81
CA HIS A 393 -8.27 1.12 0.01
C HIS A 393 -8.13 -0.36 0.38
N ALA A 394 -8.10 -0.69 1.68
CA ALA A 394 -8.02 -2.06 2.15
C ALA A 394 -9.27 -2.87 1.77
N PHE A 395 -10.45 -2.24 1.76
CA PHE A 395 -11.66 -2.86 1.27
C PHE A 395 -11.57 -3.22 -0.22
N LEU A 396 -11.09 -2.30 -1.07
CA LEU A 396 -10.84 -2.59 -2.49
C LEU A 396 -9.80 -3.71 -2.69
N ALA A 397 -8.73 -3.72 -1.88
CA ALA A 397 -7.70 -4.74 -1.95
C ALA A 397 -8.24 -6.13 -1.59
N ALA A 398 -9.06 -6.23 -0.54
CA ALA A 398 -9.68 -7.47 -0.10
C ALA A 398 -10.70 -8.01 -1.11
N THR A 399 -11.54 -7.13 -1.68
CA THR A 399 -12.56 -7.53 -2.65
C THR A 399 -11.98 -7.91 -4.01
N ALA A 400 -10.89 -7.27 -4.45
CA ALA A 400 -10.23 -7.59 -5.71
C ALA A 400 -9.64 -9.01 -5.79
N HIS A 401 -9.31 -9.60 -4.64
CA HIS A 401 -8.76 -10.96 -4.57
C HIS A 401 -9.84 -12.05 -4.53
N GLN A 402 -11.06 -11.73 -4.10
CA GLN A 402 -12.09 -12.75 -4.03
C GLN A 402 -12.41 -13.29 -5.44
N PRO A 403 -12.44 -14.62 -5.63
CA PRO A 403 -12.99 -15.19 -6.84
C PRO A 403 -14.49 -14.90 -6.81
N TRP A 404 -14.90 -13.81 -7.45
CA TRP A 404 -16.30 -13.60 -7.78
C TRP A 404 -16.78 -14.87 -8.48
N GLU A 405 -17.81 -15.53 -7.94
CA GLU A 405 -18.46 -16.63 -8.63
C GLU A 405 -18.82 -16.10 -10.00
N LYS A 406 -18.07 -16.56 -11.01
CA LYS A 406 -18.42 -16.30 -12.39
C LYS A 406 -19.82 -16.86 -12.54
N GLY A 407 -20.81 -15.98 -12.73
CA GLY A 407 -22.16 -16.38 -13.08
C GLY A 407 -22.05 -17.37 -14.24
N ALA A 408 -22.18 -18.65 -13.89
CA ALA A 408 -22.04 -19.74 -14.82
C ALA A 408 -23.38 -19.85 -15.55
N GLU A 409 -23.62 -18.96 -16.50
CA GLU A 409 -24.22 -19.47 -17.73
C GLU A 409 -23.13 -20.32 -18.38
N GLN A 410 -23.31 -21.64 -18.27
CA GLN A 410 -22.65 -22.58 -19.16
C GLN A 410 -23.09 -22.24 -20.59
N VAL A 411 -22.37 -21.32 -21.22
CA VAL A 411 -22.22 -21.36 -22.68
C VAL A 411 -21.48 -22.66 -22.94
N ARG A 412 -22.22 -23.69 -23.37
CA ARG A 412 -21.64 -24.88 -23.98
C ARG A 412 -20.74 -24.40 -25.12
N HIS A 413 -19.43 -24.39 -24.89
CA HIS A 413 -18.50 -24.31 -25.99
C HIS A 413 -18.69 -25.60 -26.83
N PRO A 414 -18.92 -25.49 -28.15
CA PRO A 414 -18.79 -26.64 -29.03
C PRO A 414 -17.38 -27.20 -28.86
N GLY A 415 -17.28 -28.53 -28.79
CA GLY A 415 -16.02 -29.23 -28.63
C GLY A 415 -14.94 -28.77 -29.62
N SER A 416 -13.69 -28.90 -29.20
CA SER A 416 -12.48 -28.57 -29.95
C SER A 416 -12.56 -28.94 -31.44
N SER A 417 -12.64 -27.93 -32.30
CA SER A 417 -12.22 -28.06 -33.70
C SER A 417 -10.68 -28.00 -33.73
N GLY A 418 -10.04 -29.16 -33.89
CA GLY A 418 -8.59 -29.30 -33.87
C GLY A 418 -7.88 -28.50 -34.96
N SER A 419 -6.84 -27.77 -34.57
CA SER A 419 -5.85 -27.21 -35.50
C SER A 419 -5.18 -28.32 -36.29
N GLN A 420 -5.12 -28.17 -37.62
CA GLN A 420 -4.45 -29.11 -38.54
C GLN A 420 -2.91 -29.00 -38.54
N TRP A 421 -2.35 -28.11 -37.72
CA TRP A 421 -0.91 -27.91 -37.58
C TRP A 421 -0.43 -28.62 -36.30
N ARG A 422 0.44 -29.61 -36.45
CA ARG A 422 1.12 -30.25 -35.30
C ARG A 422 2.63 -30.05 -35.40
N ARG A 423 3.24 -29.76 -34.26
CA ARG A 423 4.69 -29.59 -34.12
C ARG A 423 5.33 -30.96 -33.97
N PHE A 424 6.34 -31.25 -34.78
CA PHE A 424 7.19 -32.44 -34.65
C PHE A 424 8.65 -32.00 -34.59
N GLY A 425 9.22 -32.08 -33.38
CA GLY A 425 10.55 -31.55 -33.10
C GLY A 425 10.67 -30.05 -33.44
N ASP A 426 11.62 -29.71 -34.30
CA ASP A 426 11.95 -28.34 -34.67
C ASP A 426 11.26 -27.84 -35.95
N SER A 427 10.24 -28.54 -36.45
CA SER A 427 9.47 -28.10 -37.63
C SER A 427 7.96 -28.36 -37.51
N TRP A 428 7.17 -27.72 -38.39
CA TRP A 428 5.71 -27.78 -38.43
C TRP A 428 5.21 -28.46 -39.70
N GLN A 429 4.22 -29.36 -39.58
CA GLN A 429 3.58 -30.03 -40.73
C GLN A 429 2.04 -29.96 -40.65
N LEU A 430 1.41 -29.99 -41.83
CA LEU A 430 -0.03 -29.98 -42.06
C LEU A 430 -0.53 -31.40 -42.38
N VAL A 431 -1.59 -31.85 -41.72
CA VAL A 431 -2.20 -33.18 -41.98
C VAL A 431 -3.45 -33.03 -42.85
N VAL A 432 -3.43 -33.59 -44.06
CA VAL A 432 -4.58 -33.65 -44.97
C VAL A 432 -5.29 -35.00 -44.82
N PRO A 433 -6.61 -35.06 -44.49
CA PRO A 433 -7.35 -36.32 -44.43
C PRO A 433 -7.62 -36.89 -45.82
N GLY A 434 -7.33 -38.18 -46.05
CA GLY A 434 -7.69 -38.90 -47.27
C GLY A 434 -9.20 -39.20 -47.37
N PRO A 435 -9.72 -39.51 -48.58
CA PRO A 435 -11.15 -39.68 -48.81
C PRO A 435 -11.64 -41.01 -48.20
N ARG A 436 -12.76 -40.96 -47.47
CA ARG A 436 -13.46 -42.16 -46.99
C ARG A 436 -14.52 -42.56 -48.02
N THR A 437 -14.44 -43.83 -48.43
CA THR A 437 -15.39 -44.62 -49.24
C THR A 437 -16.76 -44.76 -48.61
#